data_AF-A0A954XR47-F1
#
_entry.id   AF-A0A954XR47-F1
#
_cell.length_a   1.000
_cell.length_b   1.000
_cell.length_c   1.000
_cell.angle_alpha   90.00
_cell.angle_beta   90.00
_cell.angle_gamma   90.00
#
_symmetry.space_group_name_H-M   'P 1'
#
loop_
_entity.id
_entity.type
_entity.pdbx_description
1 polymer ?
#
loop_
_entity_poly.entity_id
_entity_poly.type
_entity_poly.pdbx_seq_one_letter_code
_entity_poly.pdbx_strand_id
1 'polypeptide(L)'
;MIHYLYVGHFKRDGDFIRFERQTETKPVLHKPAVRRPLDPAIVASVLALKGCTSSRPPDSWGMCLDESGFISWDRFCGDADAVAVVVDLAHKTRCDLADYSSLSFIEVCELEKLLSESRDSNRRQF
;
A
#
# COMPACT_ATOMS: atom_id res chain seq x y z
N MET A 1 -7.66 -11.56 11.11
CA MET A 1 -6.21 -11.51 10.82
C MET A 1 -6.05 -10.34 9.87
N ILE A 2 -5.25 -9.34 10.21
CA ILE A 2 -5.08 -8.16 9.34
C ILE A 2 -3.98 -8.49 8.34
N HIS A 3 -4.28 -8.39 7.05
CA HIS A 3 -3.35 -8.70 5.98
C HIS A 3 -2.77 -7.39 5.45
N TYR A 4 -1.64 -7.00 6.02
CA TYR A 4 -0.98 -5.75 5.63
C TYR A 4 -0.26 -5.91 4.31
N LEU A 5 -0.55 -5.00 3.40
CA LEU A 5 0.19 -4.74 2.20
C LEU A 5 0.97 -3.44 2.41
N TYR A 6 2.28 -3.47 2.20
CA TYR A 6 3.13 -2.29 2.31
C TYR A 6 3.46 -1.73 0.93
N VAL A 7 3.37 -0.42 0.81
CA VAL A 7 3.62 0.34 -0.42
C VAL A 7 4.76 1.31 -0.13
N GLY A 8 5.90 1.16 -0.79
CA GLY A 8 7.07 1.99 -0.49
C GLY A 8 8.32 1.55 -1.26
N HIS A 9 9.44 2.24 -1.05
CA HIS A 9 10.71 1.78 -1.62
C HIS A 9 11.47 1.02 -0.55
N PHE A 10 11.55 -0.30 -0.70
CA PHE A 10 12.12 -1.16 0.33
C PHE A 10 13.53 -1.64 -0.04
N LYS A 11 14.31 -2.00 0.97
CA LYS A 11 15.57 -2.71 0.79
C LYS A 11 15.25 -4.13 0.37
N ARG A 12 15.98 -4.61 -0.63
CA ARG A 12 15.81 -5.94 -1.20
C ARG A 12 17.01 -6.83 -0.85
N ASP A 13 16.76 -8.11 -0.70
CA ASP A 13 17.77 -9.17 -0.63
C ASP A 13 17.42 -10.21 -1.71
N GLY A 14 17.99 -10.04 -2.90
CA GLY A 14 17.53 -10.75 -4.10
C GLY A 14 16.06 -10.43 -4.41
N ASP A 15 15.24 -11.49 -4.48
CA ASP A 15 13.80 -11.44 -4.76
C ASP A 15 12.94 -11.28 -3.50
N PHE A 16 13.55 -11.00 -2.34
CA PHE A 16 12.83 -10.81 -1.08
C PHE A 16 12.95 -9.39 -0.55
N ILE A 17 11.92 -8.95 0.17
CA ILE A 17 11.95 -7.69 0.92
C ILE A 17 12.58 -7.95 2.27
N ARG A 18 13.53 -7.10 2.65
CA ARG A 18 14.11 -7.17 3.99
C ARG A 18 13.13 -6.58 4.99
N PHE A 19 12.81 -7.34 6.03
CA PHE A 19 12.06 -6.86 7.19
C PHE A 19 12.99 -6.61 8.38
N GLU A 20 12.75 -5.50 9.09
CA GLU A 20 13.44 -5.13 10.31
C GLU A 20 12.55 -5.41 11.52
N ARG A 21 13.15 -6.01 12.55
CA ARG A 21 12.47 -6.34 13.80
C ARG A 21 12.35 -5.08 14.65
N GLN A 22 11.13 -4.68 14.97
CA GLN A 22 10.85 -3.60 15.92
C GLN A 22 10.84 -4.18 17.34
N THR A 23 11.95 -4.03 18.06
CA THR A 23 12.10 -4.58 19.42
C THR A 23 11.37 -3.78 20.48
N GLU A 24 10.93 -2.57 20.15
CA GLU A 24 10.28 -1.63 21.07
C GLU A 24 8.75 -1.82 21.15
N THR A 25 8.14 -2.52 20.18
CA THR A 25 6.70 -2.82 20.19
C THR A 25 6.41 -4.17 20.85
N LYS A 26 5.32 -4.27 21.61
CA LYS A 26 4.76 -5.54 22.10
C LYS A 26 3.33 -5.70 21.57
N PRO A 27 3.03 -6.70 20.71
CA PRO A 27 3.95 -7.73 20.18
C PRO A 27 5.06 -7.15 19.29
N VAL A 28 6.15 -7.92 19.15
CA VAL A 28 7.24 -7.58 18.22
C VAL A 28 6.67 -7.54 16.81
N LEU A 29 6.77 -6.38 16.16
CA LEU A 29 6.34 -6.21 14.78
C LEU A 29 7.55 -6.27 13.84
N HIS A 30 7.32 -6.79 12.65
CA HIS A 30 8.29 -6.75 11.56
C HIS A 30 7.84 -5.68 10.56
N LYS A 31 8.64 -4.64 10.36
CA LYS A 31 8.37 -3.60 9.36
C LYS A 31 9.31 -3.77 8.17
N PRO A 32 8.87 -3.48 6.94
CA PRO A 32 9.77 -3.53 5.79
C PRO A 32 10.87 -2.47 5.97
N ALA A 33 12.11 -2.85 5.68
CA ALA A 33 13.25 -1.96 5.75
C ALA A 33 13.16 -0.94 4.62
N VAL A 34 12.95 0.33 4.94
CA VAL A 34 12.80 1.39 3.93
C VAL A 34 14.17 1.73 3.33
N ARG A 35 14.24 1.72 1.99
CA ARG A 35 15.42 2.19 1.22
C ARG A 35 15.40 3.71 1.06
N ARG A 36 14.23 4.26 0.72
CA ARG A 36 13.96 5.70 0.69
C ARG A 36 12.48 5.95 0.95
N PRO A 37 12.10 7.06 1.60
CA PRO A 37 10.70 7.38 1.80
C PRO A 37 10.00 7.64 0.45
N LEU A 38 8.69 7.39 0.41
CA LEU A 38 7.81 7.90 -0.63
C LEU A 38 7.85 9.43 -0.60
N ASP A 39 7.78 10.04 -1.78
CA ASP A 39 7.71 11.49 -1.89
C ASP A 39 6.32 11.95 -1.39
N PRO A 40 6.25 12.75 -0.30
CA PRO A 40 4.98 13.20 0.26
C PRO A 40 4.19 14.07 -0.71
N ALA A 41 4.84 14.79 -1.63
CA ALA A 41 4.16 15.59 -2.63
C ALA A 41 3.47 14.71 -3.68
N ILE A 42 4.10 13.59 -4.07
CA ILE A 42 3.48 12.61 -4.97
C ILE A 42 2.31 11.91 -4.26
N VAL A 43 2.49 11.52 -3.00
CA VAL A 43 1.41 10.92 -2.19
C VAL A 43 0.20 11.85 -2.10
N ALA A 44 0.42 13.12 -1.73
CA ALA A 44 -0.64 14.10 -1.67
C ALA A 44 -1.29 14.34 -3.04
N SER A 45 -0.50 14.39 -4.11
CA SER A 45 -1.02 14.55 -5.47
C SER A 45 -1.93 13.40 -5.89
N VAL A 46 -1.57 12.15 -5.59
CA VAL A 46 -2.42 10.98 -5.92
C VAL A 46 -3.69 10.97 -5.09
N LEU A 47 -3.60 11.26 -3.79
CA LEU A 47 -4.77 11.37 -2.90
C LEU A 47 -5.73 12.47 -3.38
N ALA A 48 -5.21 13.62 -3.80
CA ALA A 48 -6.02 14.72 -4.32
C ALA A 48 -6.81 14.35 -5.58
N LEU A 49 -6.28 13.46 -6.44
CA LEU A 49 -7.00 12.95 -7.61
C LEU A 49 -8.25 12.13 -7.24
N LYS A 50 -8.33 11.64 -6.00
CA LYS A 50 -9.50 10.95 -5.44
C LYS A 50 -10.37 11.86 -4.58
N GLY A 51 -10.13 13.18 -4.60
CA GLY A 51 -10.90 14.15 -3.81
C GLY A 51 -10.51 14.21 -2.34
N CYS A 52 -9.42 13.57 -1.93
CA CYS A 52 -8.91 13.73 -0.57
C CYS A 52 -8.30 15.13 -0.41
N THR A 53 -8.79 15.88 0.58
CA THR A 53 -8.33 17.25 0.88
C THR A 53 -7.12 17.27 1.82
N SER A 54 -6.85 16.16 2.50
CA SER A 54 -5.71 15.95 3.37
C SER A 54 -4.59 15.21 2.64
N SER A 55 -3.35 15.39 3.10
CA SER A 55 -2.20 14.56 2.70
C SER A 55 -2.22 13.17 3.37
N ARG A 56 -3.38 12.75 3.88
CA ARG A 56 -3.60 11.49 4.59
C ARG A 56 -4.77 10.75 3.94
N PRO A 57 -4.65 9.43 3.71
CA PRO A 57 -5.78 8.63 3.28
C PRO A 57 -6.96 8.72 4.27
N PRO A 58 -8.21 8.61 3.83
CA PRO A 58 -9.36 8.39 4.70
C PRO A 58 -9.18 7.14 5.58
N ASP A 59 -9.59 7.22 6.85
CA ASP A 59 -9.50 6.07 7.77
C ASP A 59 -10.28 4.84 7.27
N SER A 60 -11.37 5.08 6.53
CA SER A 60 -12.21 4.05 5.91
C SER A 60 -11.47 3.19 4.88
N TRP A 61 -10.34 3.66 4.35
CA TRP A 61 -9.53 2.93 3.37
C TRP A 61 -8.56 1.94 4.02
N GLY A 62 -8.48 1.92 5.35
CA GLY A 62 -7.54 1.05 6.06
C GLY A 62 -6.07 1.32 5.67
N MET A 63 -5.78 2.53 5.21
CA MET A 63 -4.46 2.98 4.78
C MET A 63 -3.85 3.89 5.84
N CYS A 64 -2.61 3.64 6.21
CA CYS A 64 -1.85 4.46 7.14
C CYS A 64 -0.49 4.81 6.52
N LEU A 65 -0.15 6.10 6.54
CA LEU A 65 1.17 6.57 6.15
C LEU A 65 2.09 6.52 7.38
N ASP A 66 3.09 5.64 7.33
CA ASP A 66 4.09 5.49 8.38
C ASP A 66 5.11 6.64 8.33
N GLU A 67 5.61 7.06 9.49
CA GLU A 67 6.62 8.11 9.63
C GLU A 67 7.92 7.77 8.88
N SER A 68 8.20 6.48 8.68
CA SER A 68 9.34 6.01 7.90
C SER A 68 9.17 6.23 6.38
N GLY A 69 8.01 6.73 5.94
CA GLY A 69 7.73 7.10 4.55
C GLY A 69 7.27 5.95 3.66
N PHE A 70 6.45 5.04 4.18
CA PHE A 70 5.75 4.02 3.41
C PHE A 70 4.27 3.98 3.82
N ILE A 71 3.41 3.37 3.02
CA ILE A 71 2.00 3.19 3.36
C ILE A 71 1.79 1.73 3.76
N SER A 72 1.14 1.49 4.90
CA SER A 72 0.54 0.21 5.24
C SER A 72 -0.93 0.24 4.86
N TRP A 73 -1.43 -0.80 4.22
CA TRP A 73 -2.81 -0.91 3.76
C TRP A 73 -3.35 -2.29 4.12
N ASP A 74 -4.58 -2.37 4.62
CA ASP A 74 -5.27 -3.65 4.75
C ASP A 74 -5.73 -4.13 3.36
N ARG A 75 -5.10 -5.20 2.86
CA ARG A 75 -5.38 -5.80 1.54
C ARG A 75 -6.85 -6.15 1.33
N PHE A 76 -7.58 -6.42 2.41
CA PHE A 76 -9.01 -6.77 2.35
C PHE A 76 -9.94 -5.59 2.58
N CYS A 77 -9.40 -4.38 2.74
CA CYS A 77 -10.21 -3.18 2.63
C CYS A 77 -10.65 -3.04 1.16
N GLY A 78 -11.87 -3.50 0.87
CA GLY A 78 -12.46 -3.56 -0.48
C GLY A 78 -12.83 -2.21 -1.10
N ASP A 79 -12.20 -1.12 -0.65
CA ASP A 79 -12.42 0.21 -1.20
C ASP A 79 -11.66 0.36 -2.52
N ALA A 80 -12.41 0.55 -3.61
CA ALA A 80 -11.84 0.64 -4.95
C ALA A 80 -10.94 1.87 -5.14
N ASP A 81 -11.19 2.97 -4.42
CA ASP A 81 -10.36 4.17 -4.50
C ASP A 81 -9.04 3.95 -3.75
N ALA A 82 -9.05 3.24 -2.63
CA ALA A 82 -7.83 2.81 -1.94
C ALA A 82 -6.92 1.97 -2.87
N VAL A 83 -7.48 0.95 -3.53
CA VAL A 83 -6.75 0.13 -4.51
C VAL A 83 -6.20 1.00 -5.64
N ALA A 84 -7.01 1.92 -6.18
CA ALA A 84 -6.59 2.80 -7.26
C ALA A 84 -5.45 3.73 -6.84
N VAL A 85 -5.46 4.27 -5.62
CA VAL A 85 -4.35 5.08 -5.08
C VAL A 85 -3.07 4.27 -5.02
N VAL A 86 -3.12 3.03 -4.54
CA VAL A 86 -1.94 2.16 -4.47
C VAL A 86 -1.37 1.88 -5.86
N VAL A 87 -2.23 1.58 -6.84
CA VAL A 87 -1.83 1.36 -8.24
C VAL A 87 -1.20 2.63 -8.84
N ASP A 88 -1.85 3.79 -8.66
CA ASP A 88 -1.35 5.07 -9.17
C ASP A 88 0.00 5.46 -8.54
N LEU A 89 0.17 5.20 -7.24
CA LEU A 89 1.45 5.40 -6.55
C LEU A 89 2.54 4.50 -7.10
N ALA A 90 2.24 3.21 -7.30
CA ALA A 90 3.20 2.27 -7.82
C ALA A 90 3.68 2.65 -9.23
N HIS A 91 2.76 3.08 -10.11
CA HIS A 91 3.11 3.56 -11.45
C HIS A 91 3.93 4.86 -11.43
N LYS A 92 3.50 5.86 -10.65
CA LYS A 92 4.15 7.18 -10.61
C LYS A 92 5.54 7.13 -9.96
N THR A 93 5.69 6.34 -8.90
CA THR A 93 6.93 6.34 -8.08
C THR A 93 7.85 5.17 -8.40
N ARG A 94 7.35 4.14 -9.11
CA ARG A 94 8.02 2.83 -9.26
C ARG A 94 8.35 2.23 -7.88
N CYS A 95 7.41 2.33 -6.93
CA CYS A 95 7.57 1.74 -5.61
C CYS A 95 7.27 0.24 -5.62
N ASP A 96 7.68 -0.40 -4.54
CA ASP A 96 7.49 -1.81 -4.27
C ASP A 96 6.16 -2.02 -3.55
N LEU A 97 5.54 -3.16 -3.80
CA LEU A 97 4.39 -3.66 -3.06
C LEU A 97 4.80 -4.94 -2.32
N ALA A 98 4.59 -4.98 -1.02
CA ALA A 98 4.99 -6.08 -0.15
C ALA A 98 3.76 -6.69 0.52
N ASP A 99 3.58 -8.01 0.44
CA ASP A 99 2.62 -8.70 1.31
C ASP A 99 3.32 -9.09 2.61
N TYR A 100 2.78 -8.67 3.75
CA TYR A 100 3.29 -9.08 5.06
C TYR A 100 3.09 -10.59 5.32
N SER A 101 2.02 -11.17 4.79
CA SER A 101 1.62 -12.56 5.07
C SER A 101 2.56 -13.56 4.40
N SER A 102 2.95 -13.30 3.15
CA SER A 102 3.88 -14.12 2.39
C SER A 102 5.32 -13.60 2.40
N LEU A 103 5.55 -12.41 2.98
CA LEU A 103 6.85 -11.72 2.99
C LEU A 103 7.45 -11.56 1.58
N SER A 104 6.58 -11.42 0.57
CA SER A 104 6.94 -11.41 -0.84
C SER A 104 6.51 -10.12 -1.53
N PHE A 105 7.02 -9.91 -2.73
CA PHE A 105 6.50 -8.88 -3.62
C PHE A 105 5.12 -9.23 -4.14
N ILE A 106 4.36 -8.19 -4.42
CA ILE A 106 3.14 -8.26 -5.22
C ILE A 106 3.40 -7.45 -6.49
N GLU A 107 3.06 -8.03 -7.64
CA GLU A 107 3.09 -7.29 -8.89
C GLU A 107 1.91 -6.31 -8.95
N VAL A 108 2.14 -5.11 -9.47
CA VAL A 108 1.08 -4.08 -9.60
C VAL A 108 -0.10 -4.60 -10.42
N CYS A 109 0.17 -5.46 -11.42
CA CYS A 109 -0.86 -6.07 -12.26
C CYS A 109 -1.81 -6.99 -11.48
N GLU A 110 -1.41 -7.53 -10.33
CA GLU A 110 -2.32 -8.28 -9.45
C GLU A 110 -3.34 -7.34 -8.79
N LEU A 111 -2.92 -6.15 -8.37
CA LEU A 111 -3.84 -5.14 -7.82
C LEU A 111 -4.78 -4.57 -8.88
N GLU A 112 -4.29 -4.40 -10.11
CA GLU A 112 -5.12 -3.95 -11.23
C GLU A 112 -6.27 -4.91 -11.53
N LYS A 113 -6.04 -6.23 -11.39
CA LYS A 113 -7.09 -7.25 -11.51
C LYS A 113 -8.17 -7.06 -10.44
N LEU A 114 -7.78 -6.87 -9.17
CA LEU A 114 -8.72 -6.61 -8.08
C LEU A 114 -9.57 -5.35 -8.36
N LEU A 115 -8.95 -4.29 -8.89
CA LEU A 115 -9.66 -3.07 -9.26
C LEU A 115 -10.67 -3.31 -10.40
N SER A 116 -10.31 -4.12 -11.39
CA SER A 116 -11.21 -4.47 -12.50
C SER A 116 -12.41 -5.31 -12.04
N GLU A 117 -12.20 -6.29 -11.17
CA GLU A 117 -13.24 -7.16 -10.63
C GLU A 117 -14.23 -6.41 -9.72
N SER A 118 -13.73 -5.46 -8.91
CA SER A 118 -14.57 -4.59 -8.09
C SER A 118 -15.49 -3.70 -8.94
N ARG A 119 -14.95 -3.13 -10.03
CA ARG A 119 -15.73 -2.31 -10.98
C ARG A 119 -16.80 -3.11 -11.70
N ASP A 120 -16.48 -4.32 -12.14
CA ASP A 120 -17.42 -5.20 -12.83
C ASP A 120 -18.51 -5.72 -11.89
N SER A 121 -18.19 -5.98 -10.63
CA SER A 121 -19.16 -6.41 -9.61
C SER A 121 -20.17 -5.29 -9.30
N ASN A 122 -19.72 -4.05 -9.19
CA ASN A 122 -20.60 -2.89 -9.03
C ASN A 122 -21.49 -2.64 -10.26
N ARG A 123 -21.02 -2.97 -11.47
CA ARG A 123 -21.76 -2.76 -12.71
C ARG A 123 -22.87 -3.80 -12.95
N ARG A 124 -22.79 -4.97 -12.30
CA ARG A 124 -23.79 -6.05 -12.38
C ARG A 124 -24.96 -5.90 -11.39
N GLN A 125 -24.92 -4.90 -10.52
CA GLN A 125 -25.98 -4.62 -9.53
C GLN A 125 -26.94 -3.50 -9.95
N PHE A 126 -26.82 -3.00 -11.19
CA PHE A 126 -27.72 -2.01 -11.79
C PHE A 126 -28.44 -2.58 -13.01
#